data_AF-A0A6S6VUB6-F1
#
_entry.id   AF-A0A6S6VUB6-F1
#
_cell.length_a   1.000
_cell.length_b   1.000
_cell.length_c   1.000
_cell.angle_alpha   90.00
_cell.angle_beta   90.00
_cell.angle_gamma   90.00
#
_symmetry.space_group_name_H-M   'P 1'
#
loop_
_entity.id
_entity.type
_entity.pdbx_description
1 polymer ?
#
loop_
_entity_poly.entity_id
_entity_poly.type
_entity_poly.pdbx_seq_one_letter_code
_entity_poly.pdbx_strand_id
1 'polypeptide(L)'
;METAFVQLPEKKDRVSRDDDEQTVKREYYPELEDIAKKITGASTAHVFNHVMRAHSSPSEKGIQDSKGRWQDIPSGHPHVDYAGSDHAIEGTKLELNFPPHISRLFDTSTRFAFLGAWRPLKTVRKDPLAVCDATTVPDYDYQGSEEEPPRESIEARIVCFWE
;
A
#
# COMPACT_ATOMS: atom_id res chain seq x y z
N MET A 1 -6.22 -17.98 -9.07
CA MET A 1 -4.79 -17.98 -8.67
C MET A 1 -4.76 -18.23 -7.18
N GLU A 2 -3.76 -18.92 -6.62
CA GLU A 2 -3.58 -18.88 -5.17
C GLU A 2 -3.32 -17.42 -4.76
N THR A 3 -3.95 -16.98 -3.66
CA THR A 3 -3.74 -15.67 -3.05
C THR A 3 -2.32 -15.65 -2.47
N ALA A 4 -1.34 -15.30 -3.32
CA ALA A 4 0.08 -15.50 -3.03
C ALA A 4 0.59 -14.50 -1.99
N PHE A 5 0.53 -14.88 -0.72
CA PHE A 5 1.24 -14.20 0.35
C PHE A 5 2.75 -14.41 0.19
N VAL A 6 3.42 -13.40 -0.36
CA VAL A 6 4.88 -13.47 -0.52
C VAL A 6 5.55 -12.73 0.60
N GLN A 7 6.21 -13.48 1.49
CA GLN A 7 7.06 -12.93 2.52
C GLN A 7 8.24 -12.18 1.88
N LEU A 8 8.41 -10.90 2.21
CA LEU A 8 9.56 -10.11 1.77
C LEU A 8 10.85 -10.78 2.26
N PRO A 9 11.92 -10.85 1.42
CA PRO A 9 13.20 -11.42 1.84
C PRO A 9 13.73 -10.75 3.11
N GLU A 10 14.30 -11.53 4.03
CA GLU A 10 14.94 -10.96 5.22
C GLU A 10 16.11 -10.07 4.80
N LYS A 11 16.12 -8.82 5.31
CA LYS A 11 17.21 -7.86 5.14
C LYS A 11 17.36 -7.12 6.46
N LYS A 12 18.58 -7.11 6.97
CA LYS A 12 18.93 -6.59 8.29
C LYS A 12 18.69 -5.08 8.41
N ASP A 13 18.99 -4.36 7.34
CA ASP A 13 19.05 -2.90 7.30
C ASP A 13 17.93 -2.33 6.41
N ARG A 14 16.67 -2.73 6.69
CA ARG A 14 15.47 -2.06 6.15
C ARG A 14 15.14 -0.83 7.00
N VAL A 15 14.44 0.15 6.40
CA VAL A 15 13.92 1.32 7.13
C VAL A 15 13.13 0.92 8.38
N SER A 16 13.24 1.74 9.40
CA SER A 16 12.79 1.51 10.77
C SER A 16 11.67 2.48 11.16
N ARG A 17 11.22 2.41 12.41
CA ARG A 17 10.30 3.40 13.00
C ARG A 17 10.92 4.79 13.20
N ASP A 18 12.24 4.91 13.06
CA ASP A 18 13.00 6.11 13.37
C ASP A 18 13.48 6.89 12.15
N ASP A 19 13.27 6.35 10.95
CA ASP A 19 13.51 7.02 9.69
C ASP A 19 12.37 8.01 9.34
N ASP A 20 12.67 8.95 8.46
CA ASP A 20 11.74 9.96 7.96
C ASP A 20 11.18 9.60 6.58
N GLU A 21 10.14 10.32 6.16
CA GLU A 21 9.49 10.16 4.85
C GLU A 21 10.49 10.23 3.67
N GLN A 22 11.51 11.08 3.77
CA GLN A 22 12.55 11.23 2.73
C GLN A 22 13.43 9.98 2.63
N THR A 23 13.81 9.39 3.77
CA THR A 23 14.60 8.16 3.82
C THR A 23 13.77 6.95 3.40
N VAL A 24 12.48 6.89 3.73
CA VAL A 24 11.57 5.87 3.18
C VAL A 24 11.49 5.96 1.65
N LYS A 25 11.30 7.17 1.09
CA LYS A 25 11.27 7.38 -0.37
C LYS A 25 12.60 7.07 -1.06
N ARG A 26 13.73 7.38 -0.43
CA ARG A 26 15.07 7.18 -1.00
C ARG A 26 15.54 5.72 -0.96
N GLU A 27 15.34 5.03 0.17
CA GLU A 27 15.91 3.71 0.42
C GLU A 27 14.90 2.56 0.24
N TYR A 28 13.64 2.76 0.65
CA TYR A 28 12.64 1.68 0.71
C TYR A 28 11.81 1.56 -0.57
N TYR A 29 11.52 2.66 -1.27
CA TYR A 29 10.78 2.60 -2.53
C TYR A 29 11.54 1.77 -3.59
N PRO A 30 12.83 2.01 -3.90
CA PRO A 30 13.54 1.22 -4.91
C PRO A 30 13.67 -0.25 -4.53
N GLU A 31 13.79 -0.54 -3.23
CA GLU A 31 13.79 -1.91 -2.70
C GLU A 31 12.44 -2.61 -2.90
N LEU A 32 11.32 -1.94 -2.64
CA LEU A 32 9.99 -2.50 -2.87
C LEU A 32 9.70 -2.71 -4.36
N GLU A 33 10.13 -1.79 -5.23
CA GLU A 33 9.99 -1.92 -6.69
C GLU A 33 10.80 -3.11 -7.23
N ASP A 34 12.04 -3.28 -6.77
CA ASP A 34 12.89 -4.43 -7.13
C ASP A 34 12.30 -5.77 -6.64
N ILE A 35 11.82 -5.82 -5.39
CA ILE A 35 11.17 -7.01 -4.83
C ILE A 35 9.88 -7.33 -5.59
N ALA A 36 9.04 -6.33 -5.88
CA ALA A 36 7.79 -6.53 -6.63
C ALA A 36 8.05 -7.09 -8.04
N LYS A 37 9.03 -6.55 -8.78
CA LYS A 37 9.43 -7.09 -10.09
C LYS A 37 9.94 -8.53 -9.98
N LYS A 38 10.79 -8.84 -9.00
CA LYS A 38 11.34 -10.20 -8.79
C LYS A 38 10.28 -11.24 -8.45
N ILE A 39 9.29 -10.87 -7.64
CA ILE A 39 8.21 -11.78 -7.23
C ILE A 39 7.20 -11.99 -8.35
N THR A 40 6.83 -10.92 -9.07
CA THR A 40 5.66 -10.92 -9.96
C THR A 40 6.01 -11.01 -11.45
N GLY A 41 7.29 -10.89 -11.80
CA GLY A 41 7.78 -10.83 -13.17
C GLY A 41 7.37 -9.57 -13.93
N ALA A 42 6.96 -8.51 -13.23
CA ALA A 42 6.62 -7.22 -13.84
C ALA A 42 7.84 -6.58 -14.52
N SER A 43 7.64 -5.96 -15.69
CA SER A 43 8.69 -5.19 -16.37
C SER A 43 8.95 -3.87 -15.63
N THR A 44 7.88 -3.23 -15.15
CA THR A 44 7.93 -2.01 -14.34
C THR A 44 7.14 -2.20 -13.05
N ALA A 45 7.68 -1.70 -11.93
CA ALA A 45 6.97 -1.51 -10.69
C ALA A 45 7.25 -0.09 -10.19
N HIS A 46 6.24 0.56 -9.61
CA HIS A 46 6.35 1.92 -9.09
C HIS A 46 5.65 2.05 -7.74
N VAL A 47 6.38 2.50 -6.70
CA VAL A 47 5.80 2.83 -5.39
C VAL A 47 5.30 4.27 -5.41
N PHE A 48 3.99 4.47 -5.31
CA PHE A 48 3.37 5.80 -5.46
C PHE A 48 3.05 6.47 -4.13
N ASN A 49 2.67 5.71 -3.09
CA ASN A 49 2.51 6.24 -1.74
C ASN A 49 2.96 5.25 -0.66
N HIS A 50 3.13 5.78 0.55
CA HIS A 50 3.24 5.00 1.76
C HIS A 50 2.56 5.73 2.92
N VAL A 51 2.20 4.95 3.95
CA VAL A 51 1.63 5.45 5.19
C VAL A 51 2.42 4.82 6.34
N MET A 52 3.22 5.63 7.04
CA MET A 52 3.74 5.26 8.37
C MET A 52 2.76 5.72 9.43
N ARG A 53 2.51 4.89 10.44
CA ARG A 53 1.56 5.17 11.52
C ARG A 53 2.20 4.89 12.88
N ALA A 54 2.11 5.86 13.80
CA ALA A 54 2.84 5.88 15.07
C ALA A 54 2.00 6.40 16.26
N HIS A 55 0.70 6.03 16.31
CA HIS A 55 -0.28 6.31 17.38
C HIS A 55 0.33 6.64 18.76
N SER A 56 0.20 7.92 19.09
CA SER A 56 0.20 8.47 20.44
C SER A 56 -1.13 8.20 21.15
N SER A 57 -1.13 8.30 22.48
CA SER A 57 -2.34 8.29 23.30
C SER A 57 -2.30 9.49 24.26
N PRO A 58 -3.24 10.46 24.17
CA PRO A 58 -4.33 10.55 23.20
C PRO A 58 -3.81 10.70 21.75
N SER A 59 -4.64 10.30 20.78
CA SER A 59 -4.30 10.31 19.35
C SER A 59 -4.66 11.64 18.71
N GLU A 60 -3.71 12.26 18.02
CA GLU A 60 -3.93 13.48 17.24
C GLU A 60 -4.39 13.14 15.80
N LYS A 61 -5.68 12.78 15.63
CA LYS A 61 -6.23 12.34 14.33
C LYS A 61 -5.99 13.41 13.25
N GLY A 62 -5.57 13.00 12.06
CA GLY A 62 -5.29 13.89 10.92
C GLY A 62 -3.95 14.63 10.99
N ILE A 63 -3.12 14.37 12.01
CA ILE A 63 -1.83 15.02 12.20
C ILE A 63 -0.69 14.01 11.98
N GLN A 64 0.30 14.42 11.18
CA GLN A 64 1.58 13.74 11.05
C GLN A 64 2.59 14.32 12.03
N ASP A 65 3.42 13.47 12.63
CA ASP A 65 4.55 13.92 13.44
C ASP A 65 5.74 14.41 12.59
N SER A 66 6.81 14.86 13.25
CA SER A 66 8.01 15.38 12.58
C SER A 66 8.79 14.38 11.71
N LYS A 67 8.42 13.09 11.71
CA LYS A 67 8.96 12.06 10.81
C LYS A 67 8.00 11.71 9.67
N GLY A 68 6.87 12.41 9.55
CA GLY A 68 5.80 12.13 8.58
C GLY A 68 4.88 10.98 8.99
N ARG A 69 4.94 10.53 10.26
CA ARG A 69 4.15 9.38 10.72
C ARG A 69 2.79 9.86 11.20
N TRP A 70 1.75 9.33 10.58
CA TRP A 70 0.37 9.58 10.98
C TRP A 70 0.13 9.08 12.40
N GLN A 71 -0.60 9.85 13.19
CA GLN A 71 -1.23 9.30 14.39
C GLN A 71 -2.53 8.53 14.01
N ASP A 72 -2.94 8.61 12.73
CA ASP A 72 -4.00 7.85 12.02
C ASP A 72 -3.60 6.45 11.56
N ILE A 73 -4.58 5.55 11.34
CA ILE A 73 -4.42 4.17 11.83
C ILE A 73 -4.83 3.06 10.83
N PRO A 74 -4.54 1.77 11.12
CA PRO A 74 -5.11 0.66 10.35
C PRO A 74 -6.65 0.67 10.36
N SER A 75 -7.28 0.62 9.18
CA SER A 75 -8.73 0.52 9.09
C SER A 75 -9.27 -0.66 9.90
N GLY A 76 -10.35 -0.44 10.64
CA GLY A 76 -11.05 -1.49 11.38
C GLY A 76 -11.93 -2.40 10.50
N HIS A 77 -12.08 -2.07 9.22
CA HIS A 77 -12.98 -2.74 8.29
C HIS A 77 -12.25 -3.18 7.00
N PRO A 78 -12.63 -4.31 6.38
CA PRO A 78 -12.19 -4.64 5.04
C PRO A 78 -12.55 -3.53 4.05
N HIS A 79 -11.64 -3.20 3.16
CA HIS A 79 -11.80 -2.17 2.13
C HIS A 79 -10.97 -2.54 0.90
N VAL A 80 -11.34 -1.99 -0.25
CA VAL A 80 -10.60 -2.11 -1.51
C VAL A 80 -10.22 -0.71 -1.94
N ASP A 81 -8.92 -0.38 -1.88
CA ASP A 81 -8.44 0.97 -2.19
C ASP A 81 -8.68 1.38 -3.66
N TYR A 82 -8.62 0.42 -4.60
CA TYR A 82 -8.49 0.72 -6.04
C TYR A 82 -9.40 -0.12 -6.93
N ALA A 83 -9.99 0.56 -7.92
CA ALA A 83 -10.71 -0.09 -9.00
C ALA A 83 -9.73 -0.51 -10.12
N GLY A 84 -9.76 -1.80 -10.48
CA GLY A 84 -8.99 -2.35 -11.60
C GLY A 84 -9.79 -2.56 -12.89
N SER A 85 -11.10 -2.30 -12.90
CA SER A 85 -11.97 -2.54 -14.05
C SER A 85 -12.01 -1.36 -15.02
N ASP A 86 -12.14 -1.64 -16.32
CA ASP A 86 -12.12 -0.66 -17.41
C ASP A 86 -13.10 0.52 -17.21
N HIS A 87 -14.23 0.29 -16.52
CA HIS A 87 -15.24 1.31 -16.27
C HIS A 87 -14.93 2.24 -15.08
N ALA A 88 -14.03 1.85 -14.18
CA ALA A 88 -13.78 2.57 -12.92
C ALA A 88 -12.30 2.94 -12.69
N ILE A 89 -11.36 2.35 -13.45
CA ILE A 89 -9.92 2.62 -13.36
C ILE A 89 -9.57 4.11 -13.55
N GLU A 90 -10.34 4.86 -14.35
CA GLU A 90 -10.12 6.30 -14.56
C GLU A 90 -10.30 7.11 -13.27
N GLY A 91 -11.22 6.70 -12.37
CA GLY A 91 -11.35 7.31 -11.04
C GLY A 91 -10.09 7.14 -10.21
N THR A 92 -9.56 5.92 -10.15
CA THR A 92 -8.28 5.62 -9.48
C THR A 92 -7.09 6.34 -10.12
N LYS A 93 -7.01 6.44 -11.45
CA LYS A 93 -5.96 7.21 -12.15
C LYS A 93 -5.99 8.70 -11.78
N LEU A 94 -7.18 9.29 -11.70
CA LEU A 94 -7.39 10.70 -11.33
C LEU A 94 -7.02 10.97 -9.86
N GLU A 95 -7.42 10.10 -8.95
CA GLU A 95 -7.12 10.21 -7.52
C GLU A 95 -5.61 10.11 -7.23
N LEU A 96 -4.95 9.10 -7.84
CA LEU A 96 -3.54 8.81 -7.56
C LEU A 96 -2.55 9.76 -8.26
N ASN A 97 -3.00 10.50 -9.29
CA ASN A 97 -2.24 11.55 -9.97
C ASN A 97 -0.79 11.13 -10.33
N PHE A 98 -0.66 9.98 -11.01
CA PHE A 98 0.62 9.38 -11.34
C PHE A 98 1.54 10.28 -12.20
N PRO A 99 2.88 10.15 -12.09
CA PRO A 99 3.81 10.79 -13.01
C PRO A 99 3.51 10.40 -14.48
N PRO A 100 3.64 11.31 -15.46
CA PRO A 100 3.22 11.04 -16.85
C PRO A 100 3.85 9.80 -17.51
N HIS A 101 5.05 9.40 -17.09
CA HIS A 101 5.73 8.19 -17.58
C HIS A 101 5.13 6.90 -17.02
N ILE A 102 4.50 6.95 -15.84
CA ILE A 102 3.74 5.85 -15.24
C ILE A 102 2.32 5.83 -15.79
N SER A 103 1.66 6.99 -15.90
CA SER A 103 0.28 7.08 -16.41
C SER A 103 0.14 6.47 -17.82
N ARG A 104 1.13 6.68 -18.68
CA ARG A 104 1.18 6.07 -20.03
C ARG A 104 1.20 4.54 -20.01
N LEU A 105 1.75 3.91 -18.96
CA LEU A 105 1.87 2.45 -18.91
C LEU A 105 0.50 1.76 -18.81
N PHE A 106 -0.54 2.44 -18.29
CA PHE A 106 -1.91 1.90 -18.32
C PHE A 106 -2.45 1.74 -19.76
N ASP A 107 -1.95 2.50 -20.73
CA ASP A 107 -2.40 2.46 -22.13
C ASP A 107 -1.54 1.54 -23.00
N THR A 108 -0.31 1.23 -22.58
CA THR A 108 0.68 0.47 -23.37
C THR A 108 0.99 -0.93 -22.85
N SER A 109 0.66 -1.23 -21.59
CA SER A 109 0.95 -2.52 -20.94
C SER A 109 -0.15 -3.54 -21.23
N THR A 110 0.19 -4.82 -21.39
CA THR A 110 -0.80 -5.89 -21.60
C THR A 110 -1.61 -6.21 -20.35
N ARG A 111 -1.07 -5.91 -19.16
CA ARG A 111 -1.77 -5.97 -17.87
C ARG A 111 -1.09 -5.08 -16.82
N PHE A 112 -1.83 -4.76 -15.77
CA PHE A 112 -1.31 -4.09 -14.57
C PHE A 112 -1.88 -4.75 -13.29
N ALA A 113 -1.30 -4.44 -12.14
CA ALA A 113 -1.79 -4.85 -10.83
C ALA A 113 -1.39 -3.83 -9.75
N PHE A 114 -2.31 -3.53 -8.83
CA PHE A 114 -2.01 -2.81 -7.59
C PHE A 114 -1.64 -3.82 -6.50
N LEU A 115 -0.59 -3.54 -5.73
CA LEU A 115 -0.08 -4.39 -4.65
C LEU A 115 0.13 -3.54 -3.38
N GLY A 116 -0.36 -4.05 -2.26
CA GLY A 116 -0.04 -3.52 -0.93
C GLY A 116 1.17 -4.24 -0.33
N ALA A 117 2.13 -3.48 0.19
CA ALA A 117 3.29 -3.99 0.93
C ALA A 117 3.23 -3.50 2.39
N TRP A 118 2.80 -4.39 3.29
CA TRP A 118 2.69 -4.10 4.71
C TRP A 118 3.84 -4.74 5.50
N ARG A 119 4.34 -4.04 6.52
CA ARG A 119 5.36 -4.59 7.44
C ARG A 119 5.16 -4.04 8.86
N PRO A 120 5.31 -4.86 9.92
CA PRO A 120 5.30 -4.36 11.28
C PRO A 120 6.66 -3.73 11.63
N LEU A 121 6.66 -2.52 12.19
CA LEU A 121 7.89 -1.84 12.67
C LEU A 121 8.22 -2.16 14.14
N LYS A 122 7.35 -2.92 14.82
CA LYS A 122 7.53 -3.51 16.15
C LYS A 122 6.63 -4.75 16.28
N THR A 123 6.84 -5.60 17.28
CA THR A 123 5.97 -6.78 17.51
C THR A 123 4.50 -6.36 17.64
N VAL A 124 3.65 -6.86 16.74
CA VAL A 124 2.21 -6.59 16.77
C VAL A 124 1.56 -7.45 17.86
N ARG A 125 0.75 -6.81 18.70
CA ARG A 125 -0.01 -7.45 19.80
C ARG A 125 -1.52 -7.22 19.71
N LYS A 126 -1.95 -6.36 18.79
CA LYS A 126 -3.34 -5.95 18.55
C LYS A 126 -3.45 -5.48 17.10
N ASP A 127 -4.62 -5.66 16.49
CA ASP A 127 -4.94 -5.22 15.13
C ASP A 127 -3.90 -5.67 14.07
N PRO A 128 -3.63 -6.99 13.94
CA PRO A 128 -2.77 -7.51 12.88
C PRO A 128 -3.40 -7.23 11.51
N LEU A 129 -2.57 -7.15 10.46
CA LEU A 129 -3.07 -7.18 9.10
C LEU A 129 -3.88 -8.47 8.89
N ALA A 130 -5.12 -8.31 8.44
CA ALA A 130 -5.96 -9.35 7.92
C ALA A 130 -6.36 -8.98 6.49
N VAL A 131 -6.44 -9.98 5.62
CA VAL A 131 -6.97 -9.84 4.26
C VAL A 131 -7.74 -11.12 3.91
N CYS A 132 -8.53 -11.06 2.84
CA CYS A 132 -9.25 -12.20 2.28
C CYS A 132 -9.14 -12.18 0.76
N ASP A 133 -9.49 -13.29 0.11
CA ASP A 133 -9.59 -13.33 -1.34
C ASP A 133 -10.89 -12.65 -1.77
N ALA A 134 -10.80 -11.55 -2.53
CA ALA A 134 -11.95 -10.76 -2.96
C ALA A 134 -12.96 -11.58 -3.79
N THR A 135 -12.54 -12.68 -4.44
CA THR A 135 -13.46 -13.58 -5.16
C THR A 135 -14.32 -14.45 -4.24
N THR A 136 -14.03 -14.46 -2.94
CA THR A 136 -14.83 -15.11 -1.90
C THR A 136 -15.78 -14.16 -1.17
N VAL A 137 -15.73 -12.86 -1.47
CA VAL A 137 -16.60 -11.82 -0.91
C VAL A 137 -17.71 -11.49 -1.92
N PRO A 138 -19.00 -11.68 -1.59
CA PRO A 138 -20.10 -11.35 -2.49
C PRO A 138 -20.21 -9.85 -2.79
N ASP A 139 -20.61 -9.51 -4.02
CA ASP A 139 -20.69 -8.11 -4.46
C ASP A 139 -21.61 -7.22 -3.60
N TYR A 140 -22.61 -7.80 -2.93
CA TYR A 140 -23.54 -7.07 -2.06
C TYR A 140 -22.95 -6.69 -0.70
N ASP A 141 -21.80 -7.25 -0.30
CA ASP A 141 -21.10 -6.88 0.94
C ASP A 141 -20.24 -5.62 0.75
N TYR A 142 -19.95 -5.19 -0.50
CA TYR A 142 -19.28 -3.92 -0.76
C TYR A 142 -20.23 -2.74 -0.49
N GLN A 143 -19.77 -1.83 0.36
CA GLN A 143 -20.45 -0.58 0.70
C GLN A 143 -19.50 0.60 0.45
N GLY A 144 -20.03 1.74 0.03
CA GLY A 144 -19.25 2.99 0.01
C GLY A 144 -18.94 3.41 1.45
N SER A 145 -17.67 3.65 1.77
CA SER A 145 -17.22 3.87 3.15
C SER A 145 -17.26 5.34 3.58
N GLU A 146 -17.70 5.58 4.82
CA GLU A 146 -17.38 6.80 5.60
C GLU A 146 -16.24 6.48 6.62
N GLU A 147 -15.45 7.48 7.04
CA GLU A 147 -14.16 7.31 7.75
C GLU A 147 -14.22 7.17 9.31
N GLU A 148 -13.48 6.23 9.93
CA GLU A 148 -13.34 6.08 11.42
C GLU A 148 -11.85 5.79 11.96
N PRO A 149 -11.48 5.18 13.15
CA PRO A 149 -10.59 5.78 14.22
C PRO A 149 -9.44 4.86 14.89
N PRO A 150 -8.59 5.23 15.93
CA PRO A 150 -7.07 5.03 15.98
C PRO A 150 -6.19 3.88 16.70
N ARG A 151 -5.02 3.32 16.09
CA ARG A 151 -3.67 2.56 16.41
C ARG A 151 -2.44 2.58 15.32
N GLU A 152 -1.43 1.64 15.18
CA GLU A 152 -0.09 1.74 14.40
C GLU A 152 0.30 0.68 13.27
N SER A 153 1.11 1.04 12.21
CA SER A 153 1.77 0.17 11.17
C SER A 153 2.69 0.93 10.14
N ILE A 154 3.37 0.25 9.18
CA ILE A 154 3.74 0.85 7.86
C ILE A 154 3.14 0.04 6.71
N GLU A 155 2.63 0.76 5.72
CA GLU A 155 2.09 0.25 4.46
C GLU A 155 2.63 1.07 3.29
N ALA A 156 2.98 0.43 2.18
CA ALA A 156 3.39 1.08 0.94
C ALA A 156 2.63 0.47 -0.23
N ARG A 157 2.29 1.28 -1.23
CA ARG A 157 1.44 0.86 -2.34
C ARG A 157 2.18 0.96 -3.66
N ILE A 158 2.09 -0.12 -4.44
CA ILE A 158 2.89 -0.38 -5.63
C ILE A 158 1.94 -0.63 -6.79
N VAL A 159 2.18 -0.01 -7.94
CA VAL A 159 1.58 -0.43 -9.20
C VAL A 159 2.63 -1.17 -10.03
N CYS A 160 2.26 -2.34 -10.55
CA CYS A 160 3.09 -3.17 -11.41
C CYS A 160 2.49 -3.23 -12.82
N PHE A 161 3.36 -3.26 -13.84
CA PHE A 161 3.01 -3.32 -15.25
C PHE A 161 3.81 -4.42 -15.95
N TRP A 162 3.20 -5.03 -16.96
CA TRP A 162 3.84 -6.00 -17.83
C TRP A 162 3.70 -5.57 -19.29
N GLU A 163 4.81 -5.66 -20.01
CA GLU A 163 4.84 -5.63 -21.47
C GLU A 163 4.27 -6.95 -22.01
#